data_AF-F0SN38-F1
#
_entry.id   AF-F0SN38-F1
#
_cell.length_a   1.000
_cell.length_b   1.000
_cell.length_c   1.000
_cell.angle_alpha   90.00
_cell.angle_beta   90.00
_cell.angle_gamma   90.00
#
_symmetry.space_group_name_H-M   'P 1'
#
loop_
_entity.id
_entity.type
_entity.pdbx_description
1 polymer ?
#
loop_
_entity_poly.entity_id
_entity_poly.type
_entity_poly.pdbx_seq_one_letter_code
_entity_poly.pdbx_strand_id
1 'polypeptide(L)'
;MKLFLPILFACLTAMCWGLYGPMIQNARSTTGEWSPLKPYVFIGVAYLVWAIGGGLVGMYLKQDTFTYAGTQSPAMTWGFIAGTFGAFGALFLTSAMLTGGKPLFVMPIVFGGAVSVTAIFSIIQLRQVTSTHPLLWAGMAMVVIGVVLVARYTPHGHKPKPGAPAHGEHAAAVEGSETTVAANKASE
;
A
#
# COMPACT_ATOMS: atom_id res chain seq x y z
N MET A 1 -10.61 26.26 16.80
CA MET A 1 -10.96 25.27 15.75
C MET A 1 -9.81 25.02 14.75
N LYS A 2 -8.53 24.96 15.19
CA LYS A 2 -7.38 24.84 14.27
C LYS A 2 -6.97 23.39 13.93
N LEU A 3 -7.42 22.40 14.70
CA LEU A 3 -7.11 20.98 14.45
C LEU A 3 -8.13 20.23 13.58
N PHE A 4 -9.29 20.82 13.29
CA PHE A 4 -10.33 20.12 12.53
C PHE A 4 -9.85 19.69 11.14
N LEU A 5 -9.17 20.60 10.42
CA LEU A 5 -8.71 20.35 9.06
C LEU A 5 -7.57 19.29 9.00
N PRO A 6 -6.53 19.34 9.87
CA PRO A 6 -5.56 18.25 9.96
C PRO A 6 -6.17 16.90 10.32
N ILE A 7 -7.13 16.85 11.26
CA ILE A 7 -7.81 15.61 11.65
C ILE A 7 -8.62 15.05 10.47
N LEU A 8 -9.32 15.91 9.72
CA LEU A 8 -10.05 15.50 8.53
C LEU A 8 -9.11 14.86 7.50
N PHE A 9 -7.98 15.49 7.19
CA PHE A 9 -6.99 14.91 6.27
C PHE A 9 -6.36 13.62 6.80
N ALA A 10 -6.15 13.50 8.11
CA ALA A 10 -5.68 12.27 8.73
C ALA A 10 -6.71 11.13 8.58
N CYS A 11 -8.00 11.40 8.78
CA CYS A 11 -9.07 10.43 8.56
C CYS A 11 -9.18 10.01 7.09
N LEU A 12 -9.10 10.96 6.16
CA LEU A 12 -9.07 10.66 4.72
C LEU A 12 -7.84 9.80 4.35
N THR A 13 -6.69 10.11 4.94
CA THR A 13 -5.47 9.30 4.76
C THR A 13 -5.66 7.88 5.27
N ALA A 14 -6.24 7.72 6.47
CA ALA A 14 -6.57 6.41 7.04
C ALA A 14 -7.55 5.63 6.15
N MET A 15 -8.54 6.31 5.56
CA MET A 15 -9.47 5.71 4.61
C MET A 15 -8.77 5.22 3.33
N CYS A 16 -7.92 6.05 2.72
CA CYS A 16 -7.15 5.67 1.53
C CYS A 16 -6.25 4.45 1.78
N TRP A 17 -5.54 4.43 2.92
CA TRP A 17 -4.72 3.28 3.31
C TRP A 17 -5.53 2.05 3.71
N GLY A 18 -6.72 2.24 4.29
CA GLY A 18 -7.65 1.14 4.58
C GLY A 18 -8.15 0.45 3.31
N LEU A 19 -8.52 1.25 2.29
CA LEU A 19 -8.98 0.74 0.98
C LEU A 19 -7.85 0.16 0.12
N TYR A 20 -6.60 0.56 0.36
CA TYR A 20 -5.44 0.01 -0.34
C TYR A 20 -5.34 -1.52 -0.21
N GLY A 21 -5.57 -2.08 0.98
CA GLY A 21 -5.47 -3.52 1.23
C GLY A 21 -6.38 -4.38 0.34
N PRO A 22 -7.69 -4.10 0.27
CA PRO A 22 -8.61 -4.76 -0.67
C PRO A 22 -8.27 -4.51 -2.14
N MET A 23 -7.91 -3.28 -2.52
CA MET A 23 -7.55 -2.96 -3.90
C MET A 23 -6.33 -3.76 -4.39
N ILE A 24 -5.32 -3.94 -3.53
CA ILE A 24 -4.14 -4.75 -3.88
C ILE A 24 -4.48 -6.24 -4.02
N GLN A 25 -5.47 -6.74 -3.25
CA GLN A 25 -5.92 -8.13 -3.38
C GLN A 25 -6.58 -8.37 -4.73
N ASN A 26 -7.36 -7.39 -5.21
CA ASN A 26 -7.97 -7.46 -6.54
C ASN A 26 -6.93 -7.35 -7.67
N ALA A 27 -5.85 -6.60 -7.47
CA ALA A 27 -4.77 -6.49 -8.44
C ALA A 27 -3.85 -7.73 -8.49
N ARG A 28 -3.97 -8.65 -7.51
CA ARG A 28 -3.17 -9.88 -7.46
C ARG A 28 -3.73 -10.93 -8.38
N SER A 29 -2.84 -11.73 -8.96
CA SER A 29 -3.25 -12.89 -9.72
C SER A 29 -3.84 -13.94 -8.78
N THR A 30 -5.06 -14.39 -9.08
CA THR A 30 -5.72 -15.51 -8.39
C THR A 30 -5.32 -16.86 -8.97
N THR A 31 -4.89 -16.88 -10.23
CA THR A 31 -4.50 -18.05 -11.03
C THR A 31 -2.99 -18.21 -11.20
N GLY A 32 -2.19 -17.23 -10.75
CA GLY A 32 -0.72 -17.24 -10.86
C GLY A 32 -0.18 -16.69 -12.19
N GLU A 33 -1.03 -16.12 -13.04
CA GLU A 33 -0.69 -15.53 -14.34
C GLU A 33 0.33 -14.38 -14.28
N TRP A 34 0.44 -13.67 -13.15
CA TRP A 34 1.45 -12.63 -12.97
C TRP A 34 2.02 -12.56 -11.56
N SER A 35 3.31 -12.21 -11.48
CA SER A 35 3.98 -11.93 -10.22
C SER A 35 3.35 -10.70 -9.55
N PRO A 36 3.26 -10.66 -8.20
CA PRO A 36 2.80 -9.46 -7.49
C PRO A 36 3.71 -8.23 -7.66
N LEU A 37 4.87 -8.38 -8.31
CA LEU A 37 5.68 -7.26 -8.79
C LEU A 37 5.02 -6.46 -9.93
N LYS A 38 4.15 -7.08 -10.74
CA LYS A 38 3.47 -6.37 -11.83
C LYS A 38 2.52 -5.28 -11.31
N PRO A 39 1.66 -5.53 -10.30
CA PRO A 39 0.96 -4.48 -9.57
C PRO A 39 1.90 -3.48 -8.87
N TYR A 40 3.03 -3.95 -8.32
CA TYR A 40 3.99 -3.08 -7.64
C TYR A 40 4.58 -2.00 -8.57
N VAL A 41 4.88 -2.33 -9.82
CA VAL A 41 5.33 -1.35 -10.83
C VAL A 41 4.27 -0.24 -11.01
N PHE A 42 2.99 -0.60 -11.14
CA PHE A 42 1.91 0.38 -11.28
C PHE A 42 1.65 1.19 -10.01
N ILE A 43 1.92 0.63 -8.82
CA ILE A 43 1.94 1.40 -7.58
C ILE A 43 3.05 2.45 -7.62
N GLY A 44 4.24 2.10 -8.12
CA GLY A 44 5.34 3.04 -8.32
C GLY A 44 4.99 4.15 -9.33
N VAL A 45 4.35 3.80 -10.45
CA VAL A 45 3.85 4.79 -11.43
C VAL A 45 2.83 5.73 -10.78
N ALA A 46 1.88 5.20 -10.01
CA ALA A 46 0.91 6.02 -9.29
C ALA A 46 1.59 6.98 -8.31
N TYR A 47 2.64 6.52 -7.59
CA TYR A 47 3.41 7.38 -6.70
C TYR A 47 4.13 8.49 -7.46
N LEU A 48 4.71 8.21 -8.63
CA LEU A 48 5.32 9.23 -9.48
C LEU A 48 4.28 10.29 -9.89
N VAL A 49 3.13 9.86 -10.41
CA VAL A 49 2.07 10.76 -10.89
C VAL A 49 1.52 11.63 -9.77
N TRP A 50 1.17 11.05 -8.62
CA TRP A 50 0.52 11.80 -7.54
C TRP A 50 1.50 12.54 -6.65
N ALA A 51 2.70 12.02 -6.41
CA ALA A 51 3.71 12.73 -5.59
C ALA A 51 4.29 13.92 -6.36
N ILE A 52 4.64 13.73 -7.64
CA ILE A 52 5.17 14.83 -8.46
C ILE A 52 4.02 15.75 -8.87
N GLY A 53 2.98 15.23 -9.51
CA GLY A 53 1.86 16.05 -9.98
C GLY A 53 1.14 16.77 -8.85
N GLY A 54 0.79 16.05 -7.78
CA GLY A 54 0.14 16.64 -6.60
C GLY A 54 1.05 17.64 -5.87
N GLY A 55 2.35 17.35 -5.77
CA GLY A 55 3.34 18.27 -5.19
C GLY A 55 3.45 19.57 -5.99
N LEU A 56 3.58 19.48 -7.32
CA LEU A 56 3.66 20.63 -8.22
C LEU A 56 2.38 21.49 -8.19
N VAL A 57 1.20 20.85 -8.20
CA VAL A 57 -0.08 21.56 -8.05
C VAL A 57 -0.15 22.25 -6.68
N GLY A 58 0.31 21.58 -5.62
CA GLY A 58 0.40 22.17 -4.28
C GLY A 58 1.30 23.40 -4.23
N MET A 59 2.49 23.33 -4.84
CA MET A 59 3.41 24.45 -4.96
C MET A 59 2.78 25.62 -5.74
N TYR A 60 2.12 25.32 -6.85
CA TYR A 60 1.42 26.33 -7.65
C TYR A 60 0.31 27.03 -6.84
N LEU A 61 -0.54 26.27 -6.15
CA LEU A 61 -1.61 26.84 -5.31
C LEU A 61 -1.09 27.65 -4.12
N LYS A 62 0.13 27.34 -3.64
CA LYS A 62 0.80 28.07 -2.55
C LYS A 62 1.72 29.18 -3.04
N GLN A 63 1.84 29.39 -4.35
CA GLN A 63 2.73 30.38 -4.97
C GLN A 63 4.20 30.18 -4.54
N ASP A 64 4.62 28.93 -4.44
CA ASP A 64 5.99 28.56 -4.04
C ASP A 64 6.94 28.60 -5.25
N THR A 65 8.24 28.76 -4.96
CA THR A 65 9.29 28.84 -5.97
C THR A 65 9.95 27.48 -6.22
N PHE A 66 10.46 27.26 -7.43
CA PHE A 66 11.25 26.07 -7.78
C PHE A 66 12.73 26.17 -7.33
N THR A 67 13.01 27.02 -6.36
CA THR A 67 14.36 27.20 -5.83
C THR A 67 14.61 26.16 -4.75
N TYR A 68 15.68 25.39 -4.89
CA TYR A 68 16.09 24.37 -3.93
C TYR A 68 17.50 24.62 -3.36
N ALA A 69 18.05 25.82 -3.59
CA ALA A 69 19.38 26.22 -3.14
C ALA A 69 19.33 27.03 -1.83
N GLY A 70 20.44 27.06 -1.09
CA GLY A 70 20.56 27.82 0.15
C GLY A 70 19.70 27.25 1.30
N THR A 71 18.88 28.10 1.92
CA THR A 71 18.00 27.72 3.05
C THR A 71 16.93 26.69 2.69
N GLN A 72 16.65 26.49 1.40
CA GLN A 72 15.69 25.50 0.89
C GLN A 72 16.34 24.15 0.53
N SER A 73 17.67 24.00 0.66
CA SER A 73 18.37 22.72 0.44
C SER A 73 17.90 21.56 1.33
N PRO A 74 17.39 21.77 2.56
CA PRO A 74 16.80 20.69 3.35
C PRO A 74 15.55 20.08 2.70
N ALA A 75 14.78 20.87 1.94
CA ALA A 75 13.56 20.38 1.29
C ALA A 75 13.87 19.28 0.27
N MET A 76 14.91 19.48 -0.53
CA MET A 76 15.37 18.48 -1.51
C MET A 76 16.00 17.28 -0.80
N THR A 77 16.93 17.51 0.13
CA THR A 77 17.73 16.44 0.74
C THR A 77 16.89 15.55 1.65
N TRP A 78 16.17 16.14 2.61
CA TRP A 78 15.30 15.37 3.51
C TRP A 78 14.07 14.84 2.80
N GLY A 79 13.54 15.56 1.81
CA GLY A 79 12.47 15.05 0.94
C GLY A 79 12.88 13.78 0.21
N PHE A 80 14.08 13.76 -0.37
CA PHE A 80 14.62 12.57 -1.06
C PHE A 80 14.89 11.40 -0.11
N ILE A 81 15.50 11.67 1.06
CA ILE A 81 15.74 10.64 2.08
C ILE A 81 14.42 10.06 2.57
N ALA A 82 13.44 10.90 2.89
CA ALA A 82 12.11 10.45 3.31
C ALA A 82 11.41 9.62 2.22
N GLY A 83 11.49 10.06 0.96
CA GLY A 83 10.97 9.31 -0.19
C GLY A 83 11.64 7.94 -0.37
N THR A 84 12.95 7.85 -0.11
CA THR A 84 13.71 6.59 -0.18
C THR A 84 13.25 5.60 0.90
N PHE A 85 13.08 6.05 2.14
CA PHE A 85 12.50 5.21 3.20
C PHE A 85 11.06 4.78 2.90
N GLY A 86 10.26 5.66 2.30
CA GLY A 86 8.92 5.32 1.82
C GLY A 86 8.92 4.23 0.73
N ALA A 87 9.82 4.34 -0.24
CA ALA A 87 9.98 3.36 -1.32
C ALA A 87 10.43 1.99 -0.79
N PHE A 88 11.41 1.96 0.13
CA PHE A 88 11.80 0.71 0.79
C PHE A 88 10.67 0.12 1.64
N GLY A 89 9.91 0.97 2.35
CA GLY A 89 8.72 0.53 3.07
C GLY A 89 7.69 -0.14 2.16
N ALA A 90 7.40 0.45 1.00
CA ALA A 90 6.49 -0.14 0.01
C ALA A 90 7.02 -1.47 -0.57
N LEU A 91 8.34 -1.57 -0.79
CA LEU A 91 9.00 -2.79 -1.24
C LEU A 91 8.89 -3.92 -0.20
N PHE A 92 9.16 -3.63 1.08
CA PHE A 92 9.04 -4.61 2.16
C PHE A 92 7.59 -5.00 2.41
N LEU A 93 6.65 -4.05 2.33
CA LEU A 93 5.22 -4.33 2.42
C LEU A 93 4.78 -5.30 1.32
N THR A 94 5.17 -5.02 0.07
CA THR A 94 4.89 -5.89 -1.07
C THR A 94 5.54 -7.26 -0.88
N SER A 95 6.78 -7.30 -0.39
CA SER A 95 7.51 -8.54 -0.11
C SER A 95 6.89 -9.38 1.00
N ALA A 96 6.38 -8.77 2.07
CA ALA A 96 5.64 -9.46 3.12
C ALA A 96 4.35 -10.08 2.58
N MET A 97 3.73 -9.44 1.59
CA MET A 97 2.60 -10.02 0.86
C MET A 97 3.04 -11.11 -0.12
N LEU A 98 4.25 -11.07 -0.68
CA LEU A 98 4.81 -12.13 -1.55
C LEU A 98 5.01 -13.43 -0.77
N THR A 99 5.44 -13.35 0.48
CA THR A 99 5.67 -14.52 1.35
C THR A 99 4.39 -15.08 1.98
N GLY A 100 3.21 -14.73 1.46
CA GLY A 100 1.91 -15.26 1.93
C GLY A 100 1.27 -14.47 3.07
N GLY A 101 1.79 -13.31 3.45
CA GLY A 101 1.12 -12.43 4.40
C GLY A 101 -0.23 -11.96 3.84
N LYS A 102 -1.28 -11.97 4.67
CA LYS A 102 -2.58 -11.37 4.30
C LYS A 102 -2.56 -9.88 4.66
N PRO A 103 -3.09 -8.98 3.81
CA PRO A 103 -3.12 -7.54 4.10
C PRO A 103 -3.78 -7.21 5.44
N LEU A 104 -4.77 -8.00 5.84
CA LEU A 104 -5.47 -7.89 7.13
C LEU A 104 -4.55 -7.98 8.35
N PHE A 105 -3.46 -8.76 8.28
CA PHE A 105 -2.48 -8.86 9.38
C PHE A 105 -1.35 -7.85 9.20
N VAL A 106 -0.86 -7.67 7.98
CA VAL A 106 0.33 -6.87 7.74
C VAL A 106 0.05 -5.37 7.86
N MET A 107 -1.12 -4.88 7.44
CA MET A 107 -1.44 -3.45 7.54
C MET A 107 -1.45 -2.96 9.00
N PRO A 108 -2.18 -3.60 9.95
CA PRO A 108 -2.15 -3.18 11.35
C PRO A 108 -0.74 -3.23 11.96
N ILE A 109 0.07 -4.25 11.63
CA ILE A 109 1.44 -4.37 12.12
C ILE A 109 2.32 -3.22 11.63
N VAL A 110 2.25 -2.90 10.33
CA VAL A 110 3.06 -1.82 9.73
C VAL A 110 2.67 -0.46 10.31
N PHE A 111 1.37 -0.15 10.36
CA PHE A 111 0.92 1.15 10.85
C PHE A 111 1.10 1.32 12.36
N GLY A 112 0.80 0.30 13.17
CA GLY A 112 1.03 0.35 14.62
C GLY A 112 2.53 0.35 14.97
N GLY A 113 3.33 -0.42 14.22
CA GLY A 113 4.78 -0.44 14.34
C GLY A 113 5.41 0.91 14.00
N ALA A 114 4.96 1.58 12.94
CA ALA A 114 5.48 2.89 12.53
C ALA A 114 5.36 3.96 13.61
N VAL A 115 4.22 3.99 14.32
CA VAL A 115 4.01 4.92 15.46
C VAL A 115 5.00 4.62 16.59
N SER A 116 5.23 3.34 16.89
CA SER A 116 6.15 2.91 17.94
C SER A 116 7.62 3.22 17.58
N VAL A 117 8.02 2.98 16.33
CA VAL A 117 9.37 3.32 15.82
C VAL A 117 9.61 4.84 15.92
N THR A 118 8.63 5.65 15.54
CA THR A 118 8.72 7.11 15.64
C THR A 118 8.89 7.58 17.09
N ALA A 119 8.14 6.97 18.02
CA ALA A 119 8.26 7.24 19.45
C ALA A 119 9.66 6.88 19.98
N ILE A 120 10.19 5.69 19.63
CA ILE A 120 11.54 5.25 20.02
C ILE A 120 12.60 6.18 19.44
N PHE A 121 12.51 6.53 18.16
CA PHE A 121 13.44 7.46 17.52
C PHE A 121 13.44 8.82 18.25
N SER A 122 12.26 9.30 18.62
CA SER A 122 12.11 10.54 19.39
C SER A 122 12.74 10.42 20.78
N ILE A 123 12.54 9.31 21.50
CA ILE A 123 13.22 9.06 22.77
C ILE A 123 14.73 9.15 22.58
N ILE A 124 15.29 8.45 21.59
CA ILE A 124 16.73 8.40 21.30
C ILE A 124 17.28 9.80 20.99
N GLN A 125 16.59 10.57 20.15
CA GLN A 125 16.99 11.91 19.76
C GLN A 125 16.95 12.90 20.95
N LEU A 126 15.99 12.73 21.86
CA LEU A 126 15.75 13.64 23.00
C LEU A 126 16.32 13.13 24.33
N ARG A 127 17.11 12.05 24.36
CA ARG A 127 17.63 11.45 25.62
C ARG A 127 18.41 12.41 26.51
N GLN A 128 18.94 13.50 25.94
CA GLN A 128 19.72 14.51 26.67
C GLN A 128 18.85 15.62 27.28
N VAL A 129 17.56 15.71 26.94
CA VAL A 129 16.71 16.90 27.21
C VAL A 129 15.46 16.61 28.03
N THR A 130 14.94 15.37 28.05
CA THR A 130 13.64 15.08 28.71
C THR A 130 13.59 13.69 29.34
N SER A 131 13.03 13.59 30.55
CA SER A 131 12.66 12.32 31.19
C SER A 131 11.46 11.67 30.47
N THR A 132 11.62 10.45 29.97
CA THR A 132 10.56 9.73 29.27
C THR A 132 9.42 9.35 30.23
N HIS A 133 8.20 9.81 29.93
CA HIS A 133 7.02 9.53 30.76
C HIS A 133 6.60 8.05 30.63
N PRO A 134 6.35 7.32 31.75
CA PRO A 134 6.03 5.89 31.72
C PRO A 134 4.80 5.51 30.88
N LEU A 135 3.82 6.42 30.75
CA LEU A 135 2.63 6.18 29.92
C LEU A 135 2.95 6.00 28.42
N LEU A 136 4.10 6.47 27.94
CA LEU A 136 4.51 6.22 26.55
C LEU A 136 4.69 4.72 26.29
N TRP A 137 5.32 4.02 27.23
CA TRP A 137 5.49 2.56 27.16
C TRP A 137 4.16 1.83 27.26
N ALA A 138 3.26 2.30 28.13
CA ALA A 138 1.90 1.77 28.21
C ALA A 138 1.11 2.00 26.90
N GLY A 139 1.25 3.17 26.28
CA GLY A 139 0.65 3.49 24.99
C GLY A 139 1.15 2.57 23.88
N MET A 140 2.46 2.32 23.80
CA MET A 140 3.03 1.35 22.85
C MET A 140 2.51 -0.07 23.09
N ALA A 141 2.41 -0.51 24.35
CA ALA A 141 1.81 -1.80 24.68
C ALA A 141 0.34 -1.88 24.23
N MET A 142 -0.45 -0.82 24.44
CA MET A 142 -1.84 -0.75 23.96
C MET A 142 -1.95 -0.77 22.44
N VAL A 143 -1.02 -0.13 21.71
CA VAL A 143 -0.98 -0.21 20.24
C VAL A 143 -0.76 -1.66 19.79
N VAL A 144 0.20 -2.36 20.41
CA VAL A 144 0.44 -3.78 20.11
C VAL A 144 -0.80 -4.64 20.38
N ILE A 145 -1.43 -4.46 21.55
CA ILE A 145 -2.66 -5.18 21.90
C ILE A 145 -3.78 -4.85 20.89
N GLY A 146 -3.99 -3.58 20.57
CA GLY A 146 -5.01 -3.13 19.62
C GLY A 146 -4.79 -3.72 18.23
N VAL A 147 -3.55 -3.72 17.73
CA VAL A 147 -3.17 -4.33 16.46
C VAL A 147 -3.49 -5.83 16.45
N VAL A 148 -3.14 -6.56 17.52
CA VAL A 148 -3.42 -7.99 17.65
C VAL A 148 -4.93 -8.26 17.68
N LEU A 149 -5.68 -7.51 18.48
CA LEU A 149 -7.13 -7.67 18.58
C LEU A 149 -7.81 -7.40 17.24
N VAL A 150 -7.50 -6.28 16.58
CA VAL A 150 -8.06 -5.94 15.27
C VAL A 150 -7.73 -7.05 14.26
N ALA A 151 -6.48 -7.48 14.19
CA ALA A 151 -6.07 -8.51 13.25
C ALA A 151 -6.76 -9.86 13.52
N ARG A 152 -7.01 -10.21 14.79
CA ARG A 152 -7.66 -11.48 15.16
C ARG A 152 -9.17 -11.47 14.96
N TYR A 153 -9.84 -10.35 15.25
CA TYR A 153 -11.30 -10.26 15.26
C TYR A 153 -11.90 -9.64 14.00
N THR A 154 -11.09 -9.09 13.08
CA THR A 154 -11.61 -8.62 11.78
C THR A 154 -12.21 -9.81 11.02
N PRO A 155 -13.49 -9.77 10.61
CA PRO A 155 -14.13 -10.86 9.87
C PRO A 155 -13.43 -11.08 8.53
N HIS A 156 -13.07 -12.33 8.24
CA HIS A 156 -12.42 -12.70 7.00
C HIS A 156 -13.50 -13.16 6.02
N GLY A 157 -13.63 -12.50 4.87
CA GLY A 157 -14.51 -12.95 3.79
C GLY A 157 -14.20 -14.41 3.47
N HIS A 158 -15.18 -15.29 3.66
CA HIS A 158 -15.08 -16.68 3.27
C HIS A 158 -14.91 -16.73 1.76
N LYS A 159 -13.88 -17.43 1.26
CA LYS A 159 -13.89 -17.90 -0.14
C LYS A 159 -15.20 -18.68 -0.32
N PRO A 160 -16.00 -18.44 -1.38
CA PRO A 160 -17.11 -19.33 -1.70
C PRO A 160 -16.56 -20.76 -1.78
N LYS A 161 -17.18 -21.66 -1.03
CA LYS A 161 -16.83 -23.09 -0.99
C LYS A 161 -16.94 -23.63 -2.43
N PRO A 162 -15.88 -24.22 -3.02
CA PRO A 162 -16.01 -24.92 -4.28
C PRO A 162 -16.84 -26.18 -4.02
N GLY A 163 -18.10 -26.18 -4.46
CA GLY A 163 -18.97 -27.33 -4.29
C GLY A 163 -20.45 -26.97 -4.16
N ALA A 164 -21.04 -26.54 -5.27
CA ALA A 164 -22.43 -26.84 -5.58
C ALA A 164 -22.55 -26.90 -7.12
N PRO A 165 -23.06 -28.01 -7.69
CA PRO A 165 -23.09 -28.23 -9.13
C PRO A 165 -24.11 -27.33 -9.84
N ALA A 166 -23.84 -27.09 -11.11
CA ALA A 166 -24.60 -26.24 -12.01
C ALA A 166 -26.05 -26.70 -12.22
N HIS A 167 -26.96 -25.74 -12.14
CA HIS A 167 -28.14 -25.57 -13.00
C HIS A 167 -28.11 -24.10 -13.38
N GLY A 168 -28.17 -23.63 -14.60
CA GLY A 168 -28.45 -24.18 -15.92
C GLY A 168 -28.66 -22.93 -16.80
N GLU A 169 -28.52 -23.08 -18.11
CA GLU A 169 -28.94 -22.08 -19.10
C GLU A 169 -28.00 -20.88 -19.36
N HIS A 170 -26.94 -21.13 -20.13
CA HIS A 170 -26.94 -20.57 -21.49
C HIS A 170 -26.15 -21.51 -22.41
N ALA A 171 -26.89 -22.31 -23.16
CA ALA A 171 -26.39 -23.12 -24.26
C ALA A 171 -26.34 -22.29 -25.56
N ALA A 172 -25.38 -22.68 -26.41
CA ALA A 172 -25.28 -22.44 -27.86
C ALA A 172 -25.03 -20.98 -28.30
N ALA A 173 -24.11 -20.65 -29.21
CA ALA A 173 -23.27 -21.35 -30.18
C ALA A 173 -21.95 -20.55 -30.28
N VAL A 174 -20.79 -21.10 -30.61
CA VAL A 174 -20.37 -21.48 -31.97
C VAL A 174 -19.31 -22.56 -31.85
N GLU A 175 -19.62 -23.72 -32.42
CA GLU A 175 -18.75 -24.84 -32.72
C GLU A 175 -18.04 -24.56 -34.06
N GLY A 176 -16.77 -24.94 -34.20
CA GLY A 176 -16.09 -24.95 -35.50
C GLY A 176 -14.61 -24.57 -35.47
N SER A 177 -13.79 -25.45 -34.89
CA SER A 177 -12.37 -25.54 -35.21
C SER A 177 -12.18 -26.46 -36.42
N GLU A 178 -11.21 -26.12 -37.28
CA GLU A 178 -10.58 -26.95 -38.32
C GLU A 178 -11.42 -27.31 -39.56
N THR A 179 -11.07 -26.71 -40.71
CA THR A 179 -10.41 -27.41 -41.83
C THR A 179 -10.04 -26.38 -42.91
N THR A 180 -8.87 -26.58 -43.52
CA THR A 180 -8.39 -26.03 -44.81
C THR A 180 -7.48 -24.79 -44.75
N VAL A 181 -6.36 -24.92 -45.47
CA VAL A 181 -5.37 -23.89 -45.87
C VAL A 181 -4.17 -23.69 -44.92
N ALA A 182 -3.41 -24.76 -44.70
CA ALA A 182 -1.95 -24.65 -44.55
C ALA A 182 -1.26 -25.96 -45.01
N ALA A 183 -1.65 -26.46 -46.17
CA ALA A 183 -0.90 -27.48 -46.91
C ALA A 183 -0.56 -26.89 -48.29
N ASN A 184 0.48 -26.05 -48.33
CA ASN A 184 1.16 -25.75 -49.59
C ASN A 184 2.64 -25.51 -49.30
N LYS A 185 3.38 -26.60 -49.05
CA LYS A 185 4.84 -26.66 -49.14
C LYS A 185 5.36 -28.12 -49.12
N ALA A 186 5.31 -28.79 -50.27
CA ALA A 186 6.12 -29.96 -50.68
C ALA A 186 5.57 -30.39 -52.06
N SER A 187 6.16 -29.96 -53.18
CA SER A 187 7.14 -30.69 -54.01
C SER A 187 6.52 -31.82 -54.85
N GLU A 188 6.67 -31.64 -56.17
CA GLU A 188 6.27 -32.49 -57.33
C GLU A 188 4.90 -32.22 -57.97
#